data_AF-A0A7W4I4N5-F1
#
_entry.id   AF-A0A7W4I4N5-F1
#
_cell.length_a   1.000
_cell.length_b   1.000
_cell.length_c   1.000
_cell.angle_alpha   90.00
_cell.angle_beta   90.00
_cell.angle_gamma   90.00
#
_symmetry.space_group_name_H-M   'P 1'
#
loop_
_entity.id
_entity.type
_entity.pdbx_description
1 polymer ?
#
loop_
_entity_poly.entity_id
_entity_poly.type
_entity_poly.pdbx_seq_one_letter_code
_entity_poly.pdbx_strand_id
1 'polypeptide(L)' 'MSYEARIHSLRLRHARLDDRIFDEDHRPAPDPAVLQRLKVEKLRIKEEIERLSHPA' A
#
# COMPACT_ATOMS: atom_id res chain seq x y z
N MET A 1 15.29 3.43 -16.10
CA MET A 1 13.94 3.75 -15.59
C MET A 1 14.11 4.72 -14.43
N SER A 2 13.45 5.88 -14.46
CA SER A 2 13.61 6.90 -13.40
C SER A 2 13.07 6.39 -12.07
N TYR A 3 13.79 6.63 -10.97
CA TYR A 3 13.33 6.36 -9.60
C TYR A 3 11.97 7.00 -9.31
N GLU A 4 11.71 8.18 -9.90
CA GLU A 4 10.43 8.88 -9.84
C GLU A 4 9.27 8.09 -10.42
N ALA A 5 9.47 7.44 -11.58
CA ALA A 5 8.43 6.61 -12.20
C ALA A 5 8.10 5.38 -11.33
N ARG A 6 9.12 4.81 -10.68
CA ARG A 6 8.94 3.70 -9.73
C ARG A 6 8.19 4.15 -8.48
N ILE A 7 8.59 5.28 -7.88
CA ILE A 7 7.92 5.87 -6.71
C ILE A 7 6.46 6.21 -7.03
N HIS A 8 6.18 6.78 -8.20
CA HIS A 8 4.82 7.10 -8.63
C HIS A 8 3.94 5.83 -8.74
N SER A 9 4.47 4.76 -9.35
CA SER A 9 3.78 3.47 -9.42
C SER A 9 3.49 2.87 -8.04
N LEU A 10 4.47 2.95 -7.12
CA LEU A 10 4.29 2.48 -5.74
C LEU A 10 3.24 3.30 -4.99
N ARG A 11 3.22 4.64 -5.16
CA ARG A 11 2.19 5.51 -4.57
C ARG A 11 0.79 5.16 -5.08
N LEU A 12 0.63 4.90 -6.38
CA LEU A 12 -0.64 4.44 -6.94
C LEU A 12 -1.07 3.09 -6.34
N ARG A 13 -0.15 2.14 -6.18
CA ARG A 13 -0.46 0.85 -5.55
C ARG A 13 -0.81 1.00 -4.08
N HIS A 14 -0.13 1.88 -3.35
CA HIS A 14 -0.44 2.21 -1.96
C HIS A 14 -1.87 2.78 -1.83
N ALA A 15 -2.25 3.73 -2.68
CA ALA A 15 -3.61 4.29 -2.70
C ALA A 15 -4.68 3.22 -2.96
N ARG A 16 -4.44 2.31 -3.93
CA ARG A 16 -5.37 1.19 -4.19
C ARG A 16 -5.50 0.22 -3.01
N LEU A 17 -4.44 0.02 -2.23
CA LEU A 17 -4.52 -0.80 -1.03
C LEU A 17 -5.35 -0.11 0.06
N ASP A 18 -5.27 1.22 0.15
CA ASP A 18 -6.12 2.00 1.05
C ASP A 18 -7.60 1.86 0.71
N ASP A 19 -7.95 1.99 -0.56
CA ASP A 19 -9.33 1.79 -1.03
C ASP A 19 -9.82 0.38 -0.68
N ARG A 20 -9.00 -0.66 -0.91
CA ARG A 20 -9.36 -2.05 -0.58
C ARG A 20 -9.50 -2.30 0.92
N ILE A 21 -8.69 -1.64 1.74
CA ILE A 21 -8.81 -1.73 3.20
C ILE A 21 -10.12 -1.08 3.62
N PHE A 22 -10.43 0.10 3.10
CA PHE A 22 -11.66 0.82 3.38
C PHE A 22 -12.90 0.02 2.98
N ASP A 23 -12.90 -0.52 1.76
CA ASP A 23 -13.98 -1.37 1.25
C ASP A 23 -14.18 -2.59 2.15
N GLU A 24 -13.12 -3.30 2.52
CA GLU A 24 -13.20 -4.50 3.36
C GLU A 24 -13.67 -4.18 4.78
N ASP A 25 -13.22 -3.06 5.37
CA ASP A 25 -13.60 -2.61 6.71
C ASP A 25 -15.07 -2.16 6.77
N HIS A 26 -15.63 -1.71 5.65
CA HIS A 26 -17.04 -1.33 5.51
C HIS A 26 -17.97 -2.49 5.17
N ARG A 27 -17.45 -3.70 4.95
CA ARG A 27 -18.30 -4.87 4.73
C ARG A 27 -19.07 -5.20 6.02
N PRO A 28 -20.33 -5.65 5.93
CA PRO A 28 -21.11 -6.09 7.10
C PRO A 28 -20.46 -7.23 7.90
N ALA A 29 -19.58 -8.01 7.26
CA ALA A 29 -18.75 -9.03 7.88
C ALA A 29 -17.32 -8.90 7.31
N PRO A 30 -16.47 -8.05 7.92
CA PRO A 30 -15.11 -7.85 7.45
C PRO A 30 -14.26 -9.10 7.72
N ASP A 31 -13.41 -9.49 6.77
CA ASP A 31 -12.43 -10.55 6.99
C ASP A 31 -11.16 -9.96 7.64
N PRO A 32 -10.89 -10.26 8.94
CA PRO A 32 -9.74 -9.70 9.63
C PRO A 32 -8.41 -10.19 9.06
N ALA A 33 -8.36 -11.40 8.48
CA ALA A 33 -7.15 -11.93 7.85
C ALA A 33 -6.85 -11.18 6.54
N VAL A 34 -7.88 -10.83 5.77
CA VAL A 34 -7.74 -10.00 4.57
C VAL A 34 -7.28 -8.60 4.95
N LEU A 35 -7.93 -7.97 5.93
CA LEU A 35 -7.53 -6.64 6.43
C LEU A 35 -6.08 -6.63 6.92
N GLN A 36 -5.65 -7.64 7.68
CA GLN A 36 -4.27 -7.75 8.14
C GLN A 36 -3.29 -7.87 6.97
N ARG A 37 -3.59 -8.72 5.98
CA ARG A 37 -2.76 -8.89 4.78
C ARG A 37 -2.63 -7.58 3.99
N LEU A 38 -3.74 -6.88 3.78
CA LEU A 38 -3.76 -5.60 3.05
C LEU A 38 -2.96 -4.51 3.79
N LYS A 39 -3.10 -4.42 5.12
CA LYS A 39 -2.35 -3.47 5.95
C LYS A 39 -0.84 -3.76 5.92
N VAL A 40 -0.43 -5.03 5.97
CA VAL A 40 0.99 -5.43 5.84
C VAL A 40 1.53 -5.11 4.44
N GLU A 41 0.76 -5.36 3.39
CA GLU A 41 1.16 -5.01 2.02
C GLU A 41 1.32 -3.49 1.86
N LYS A 42 0.39 -2.71 2.42
CA LYS A 42 0.47 -1.24 2.44
C LYS A 42 1.74 -0.76 3.15
N LEU A 43 2.05 -1.33 4.31
CA LEU A 43 3.25 -1.00 5.08
C LEU A 43 4.54 -1.26 4.28
N ARG A 44 4.64 -2.42 3.62
CA ARG A 44 5.80 -2.77 2.78
C ARG A 44 6.01 -1.79 1.63
N ILE A 45 4.92 -1.36 0.99
CA ILE A 45 5.00 -0.37 -0.10
C ILE A 45 5.45 0.99 0.43
N LYS A 46 4.95 1.40 1.61
CA LYS A 46 5.39 2.63 2.26
C LYS A 46 6.90 2.60 2.54
N GLU A 47 7.41 1.50 3.09
CA GLU A 47 8.84 1.30 3.33
C GLU A 47 9.67 1.31 2.03
N GLU A 48 9.16 0.72 0.95
CA GLU A 48 9.81 0.76 -0.36
C GLU A 48 9.87 2.18 -0.92
N ILE A 49 8.79 2.96 -0.80
CA ILE A 49 8.75 4.37 -1.20
C ILE A 49 9.76 5.18 -0.40
N GLU A 50 9.81 5.01 0.92
CA GLU A 50 10.74 5.74 1.80
C GLU A 50 12.19 5.43 1.43
N ARG A 51 12.52 4.16 1.20
CA ARG A 51 13.84 3.70 0.76
C ARG A 51 14.26 4.30 -0.58
N LEU A 52 13.35 4.35 -1.54
CA LEU A 52 13.63 4.92 -2.87
C LEU A 52 13.66 6.46 -2.86
N SER A 53 12.99 7.09 -1.90
CA SER A 53 12.95 8.55 -1.76
C SER A 53 14.16 9.10 -0.99
N HIS A 54 14.79 8.28 -0.14
CA HIS A 54 16.01 8.63 0.60
C HIS A 54 17.12 7.61 0.31
N PRO A 55 17.65 7.56 -0.93
CA PRO A 55 18.84 6.78 -1.22
C PRO A 55 20.02 7.41 -0.47
N ALA A 56 20.74 6.59 0.32
CA ALA A 56 21.98 6.97 0.99
C ALA A 56 23.12 7.23 -0.01
#